data_AF-A0A2J7RRN9-F1
#
_entry.id   AF-A0A2J7RRN9-F1
#
_cell.length_a   1.000
_cell.length_b   1.000
_cell.length_c   1.000
_cell.angle_alpha   90.00
_cell.angle_beta   90.00
_cell.angle_gamma   90.00
#
_symmetry.space_group_name_H-M   'P 1'
#
loop_
_entity.id
_entity.type
_entity.pdbx_description
1 polymer ?
#
loop_
_entity_poly.entity_id
_entity_poly.type
_entity_poly.pdbx_seq_one_letter_code
_entity_poly.pdbx_strand_id
1 'polypeptide(L)'
;MNAGYRAVGPVALVLWALESAVSGQPNRRTGVCDSDVFIMSGGVTQDLKLCGQNSGQHVYYDVENVNDSVNVIMNLTDNNLFRMWEIKVTQIEFNQRAPAGCRQYYQGSNGIIQTMNFADNGRHLADQDYTICMRQEEGMCSIAYEPCDENSFKIGPPVLSDPGSGDGVAGDSRECDDKIVMPCDSEELIMPEASGPGVCDLLHCGSSFCNQGEMPCRIESSVTPFNIRVQFGPGAREESPEDNLGMCLRYEQLPCYE
;
A
#
# COMPACT_ATOMS: atom_id res chain seq x y z
N MET A 1 -19.01 8.72 14.69
CA MET A 1 -20.17 8.13 13.96
C MET A 1 -19.94 6.64 13.86
N ASN A 2 -20.93 5.81 14.20
CA ASN A 2 -20.79 4.36 14.15
C ASN A 2 -21.88 3.79 13.23
N ALA A 3 -21.48 3.03 12.22
CA ALA A 3 -22.37 2.30 11.34
C ALA A 3 -21.97 0.83 11.34
N GLY A 4 -22.93 -0.08 11.57
CA GLY A 4 -22.72 -1.52 11.48
C GLY A 4 -23.27 -2.04 10.15
N TYR A 5 -22.44 -2.78 9.42
CA TYR A 5 -22.83 -3.45 8.19
C TYR A 5 -22.78 -4.96 8.41
N ARG A 6 -23.80 -5.67 7.94
CA ARG A 6 -23.84 -7.13 7.95
C ARG A 6 -23.78 -7.65 6.52
N ALA A 7 -22.88 -8.61 6.28
CA ALA A 7 -22.79 -9.28 4.99
C ALA A 7 -24.03 -10.16 4.76
N VAL A 8 -24.51 -10.20 3.51
CA VAL A 8 -25.60 -11.10 3.07
C VAL A 8 -25.01 -12.09 2.08
N GLY A 9 -24.46 -13.21 2.57
CA GLY A 9 -23.72 -14.19 1.75
C GLY A 9 -22.19 -14.04 1.84
N PRO A 10 -21.41 -14.98 1.28
CA PRO A 10 -19.96 -14.82 1.15
C PRO A 10 -19.68 -13.71 0.13
N VAL A 11 -19.46 -12.49 0.61
CA VAL A 11 -19.27 -11.29 -0.20
C VAL A 11 -18.04 -10.52 0.28
N ALA A 12 -17.37 -9.80 -0.62
CA ALA A 12 -16.42 -8.78 -0.19
C ALA A 12 -17.17 -7.46 0.02
N LEU A 13 -16.80 -6.70 1.04
CA LEU A 13 -17.24 -5.31 1.16
C LEU A 13 -16.19 -4.43 0.48
N VAL A 14 -16.63 -3.56 -0.41
CA VAL A 14 -15.78 -2.53 -0.99
C VAL A 14 -16.24 -1.17 -0.54
N LEU A 15 -15.30 -0.46 0.06
CA LEU A 15 -15.43 0.92 0.46
C LEU A 15 -14.82 1.82 -0.61
N TRP A 16 -15.59 2.76 -1.12
CA TRP A 16 -15.10 3.82 -1.99
C TRP A 16 -15.22 5.17 -1.30
N ALA A 17 -14.13 5.92 -1.23
CA ALA A 17 -14.15 7.35 -0.95
C ALA A 17 -14.40 8.07 -2.28
N LEU A 18 -15.68 8.29 -2.62
CA LEU A 18 -16.06 8.58 -4.01
C LEU A 18 -15.59 9.95 -4.50
N GLU A 19 -15.57 10.97 -3.64
CA GLU A 19 -15.37 12.34 -4.12
C GLU A 19 -14.59 13.21 -3.13
N SER A 20 -14.80 13.03 -1.82
CA SER A 20 -14.10 13.79 -0.80
C SER A 20 -13.96 12.94 0.45
N ALA A 21 -12.74 12.71 0.92
CA ALA A 21 -12.45 12.07 2.20
C ALA A 21 -11.26 12.78 2.83
N VAL A 22 -11.58 13.85 3.56
CA VAL A 22 -10.65 14.72 4.28
C VAL A 22 -10.97 14.64 5.77
N SER A 23 -9.98 14.26 6.55
CA SER A 23 -10.00 14.23 8.01
C SER A 23 -8.71 14.82 8.56
N GLY A 24 -8.59 14.93 9.89
CA GLY A 24 -7.35 15.30 10.55
C GLY A 24 -6.18 14.47 10.02
N GLN A 25 -5.09 15.15 9.67
CA GLN A 25 -3.88 14.49 9.20
C GLN A 25 -3.25 13.68 10.36
N PRO A 26 -2.54 12.57 10.07
CA PRO A 26 -1.81 11.82 11.09
C PRO A 26 -0.75 12.71 11.76
N ASN A 27 -0.21 12.26 12.88
CA ASN A 27 0.91 12.90 13.56
C ASN A 27 2.06 13.15 12.58
N ARG A 28 2.63 14.36 12.64
CA ARG A 28 3.61 14.83 11.67
C ARG A 28 4.91 14.02 11.68
N ARG A 29 5.29 13.43 12.82
CA ARG A 29 6.57 12.70 13.00
C ARG A 29 6.42 11.19 12.98
N THR A 30 5.25 10.70 13.41
CA THR A 30 5.04 9.25 13.59
C THR A 30 4.10 8.65 12.54
N GLY A 31 3.35 9.44 11.76
CA GLY A 31 2.36 8.87 10.83
C GLY A 31 1.13 8.23 11.51
N VAL A 32 1.04 8.27 12.84
CA VAL A 32 -0.08 7.70 13.61
C VAL A 32 -1.30 8.63 13.59
N CYS A 33 -2.50 8.07 13.38
CA CYS A 33 -3.76 8.81 13.43
C CYS A 33 -4.22 9.12 14.88
N ASP A 34 -3.54 10.05 15.56
CA ASP A 34 -3.81 10.41 16.97
C ASP A 34 -5.11 11.21 17.17
N SER A 35 -5.55 11.92 16.12
CA SER A 35 -6.66 12.88 16.19
C SER A 35 -7.96 12.28 15.64
N ASP A 36 -8.19 12.47 14.34
CA ASP A 36 -9.31 11.87 13.63
C ASP A 36 -8.88 10.50 13.11
N VAL A 37 -9.72 9.50 13.30
CA VAL A 37 -9.46 8.16 12.78
C VAL A 37 -10.76 7.52 12.29
N PHE A 38 -10.70 7.10 11.03
CA PHE A 38 -11.64 6.17 10.41
C PHE A 38 -11.15 4.75 10.70
N ILE A 39 -12.00 3.93 11.30
CA ILE A 39 -11.69 2.55 11.66
C ILE A 39 -12.71 1.65 10.99
N MET A 40 -12.24 0.65 10.25
CA MET A 40 -13.04 -0.52 9.91
C MET A 40 -12.52 -1.72 10.67
N SER A 41 -13.41 -2.40 11.38
CA SER A 41 -13.09 -3.59 12.16
C SER A 41 -14.18 -4.66 12.03
N GLY A 42 -13.83 -5.90 12.35
CA GLY A 42 -14.71 -7.06 12.24
C GLY A 42 -14.39 -7.94 11.04
N GLY A 43 -15.11 -9.06 10.85
CA GLY A 43 -14.74 -10.06 9.86
C GLY A 43 -13.45 -10.80 10.21
N VAL A 44 -12.75 -11.29 9.19
CA VAL A 44 -11.45 -12.00 9.31
C VAL A 44 -10.25 -11.11 8.99
N THR A 45 -10.48 -9.96 8.35
CA THR A 45 -9.42 -9.02 7.96
C THR A 45 -8.92 -8.21 9.16
N GLN A 46 -7.63 -7.85 9.15
CA GLN A 46 -7.06 -6.91 10.12
C GLN A 46 -7.82 -5.57 10.09
N ASP A 47 -7.92 -4.91 11.24
CA ASP A 47 -8.49 -3.57 11.33
C ASP A 47 -7.81 -2.60 10.34
N LEU A 48 -8.62 -1.80 9.66
CA LEU A 48 -8.16 -0.70 8.82
C LEU A 48 -8.27 0.59 9.61
N LYS A 49 -7.18 1.35 9.71
CA LYS A 49 -7.17 2.68 10.32
C LYS A 49 -6.70 3.70 9.30
N LEU A 50 -7.53 4.69 8.99
CA LEU A 50 -7.25 5.74 8.04
C LEU A 50 -7.47 7.12 8.65
N CYS A 51 -6.66 8.08 8.22
CA CYS A 51 -6.87 9.50 8.47
C CYS A 51 -6.24 10.32 7.33
N GLY A 52 -6.38 11.64 7.38
CA GLY A 52 -5.94 12.55 6.33
C GLY A 52 -6.82 12.53 5.07
N GLN A 53 -6.19 12.55 3.88
CA GLN A 53 -6.78 12.75 2.55
C GLN A 53 -6.80 11.42 1.77
N ASN A 54 -7.98 10.82 1.60
CA ASN A 54 -8.14 9.54 0.89
C ASN A 54 -9.19 9.62 -0.24
N SER A 55 -9.47 10.82 -0.74
CA SER A 55 -10.42 11.03 -1.85
C SER A 55 -10.01 10.25 -3.09
N GLY A 56 -10.96 9.57 -3.74
CA GLY A 56 -10.70 8.78 -4.95
C GLY A 56 -10.03 7.43 -4.69
N GLN A 57 -9.72 7.08 -3.44
CA GLN A 57 -9.19 5.77 -3.08
C GLN A 57 -10.31 4.81 -2.66
N HIS A 58 -10.01 3.52 -2.72
CA HIS A 58 -10.92 2.45 -2.34
C HIS A 58 -10.23 1.38 -1.52
N VAL A 59 -11.01 0.66 -0.71
CA VAL A 59 -10.53 -0.44 0.10
C VAL A 59 -11.45 -1.64 -0.05
N TYR A 60 -10.85 -2.80 -0.32
CA TYR A 60 -11.48 -4.11 -0.24
C TYR A 60 -11.30 -4.66 1.19
N TYR A 61 -12.41 -5.11 1.76
CA TYR A 61 -12.49 -5.66 3.11
C TYR A 61 -13.23 -6.99 3.05
N ASP A 62 -12.53 -8.08 3.35
CA ASP A 62 -13.03 -9.42 3.16
C ASP A 62 -13.92 -9.87 4.33
N VAL A 63 -15.11 -10.38 3.99
CA VAL A 63 -16.07 -10.90 4.98
C VAL A 63 -16.39 -12.35 4.62
N GLU A 64 -15.73 -13.29 5.29
CA GLU A 64 -15.88 -14.72 4.98
C GLU A 64 -17.21 -15.28 5.50
N ASN A 65 -17.64 -14.90 6.70
CA ASN A 65 -18.91 -15.37 7.26
C ASN A 65 -19.98 -14.29 7.21
N VAL A 66 -21.18 -14.69 6.78
CA VAL A 66 -22.41 -13.86 6.76
C VAL A 66 -22.84 -13.34 8.13
N ASN A 67 -22.33 -13.97 9.19
CA ASN A 67 -22.59 -13.55 10.57
C ASN A 67 -21.59 -12.53 11.08
N ASP A 68 -20.49 -12.33 10.35
CA ASP A 68 -19.52 -11.33 10.71
C ASP A 68 -20.11 -9.95 10.38
N SER A 69 -20.13 -9.08 11.38
CA SER A 69 -20.46 -7.68 11.22
C SER A 69 -19.17 -6.89 11.00
N VAL A 70 -19.17 -6.01 9.99
CA VAL A 70 -18.13 -5.02 9.82
C VAL A 70 -18.62 -3.71 10.41
N ASN A 71 -17.85 -3.18 11.35
CA ASN A 71 -18.12 -1.91 12.01
C ASN A 71 -17.29 -0.82 11.35
N VAL A 72 -17.96 0.24 10.95
CA VAL A 72 -17.34 1.47 10.48
C VAL A 72 -17.47 2.51 11.59
N ILE A 73 -16.34 2.91 12.15
CA ILE A 73 -16.25 3.82 13.30
C ILE A 73 -15.45 5.05 12.88
N MET A 74 -16.00 6.21 13.16
CA MET A 74 -15.34 7.51 12.98
C MET A 74 -15.18 8.17 14.35
N ASN A 75 -13.94 8.21 14.84
CA ASN A 75 -13.56 8.92 16.05
C ASN A 75 -12.96 10.27 15.67
N LEU A 76 -13.49 11.34 16.25
CA LEU A 76 -13.11 12.72 15.94
C LEU A 76 -12.81 13.44 17.26
N THR A 77 -11.72 14.19 17.32
CA THR A 77 -11.20 14.73 18.60
C THR A 77 -11.10 16.26 18.65
N ASP A 78 -10.96 16.94 17.51
CA ASP A 78 -10.91 18.41 17.44
C ASP A 78 -12.21 19.02 16.89
N ASN A 79 -12.54 20.27 17.20
CA ASN A 79 -13.71 20.96 16.62
C ASN A 79 -13.35 21.97 15.52
N ASN A 80 -12.06 22.23 15.29
CA ASN A 80 -11.59 23.30 14.39
C ASN A 80 -10.92 22.81 13.09
N LEU A 81 -11.13 21.56 12.70
CA LEU A 81 -10.64 20.99 11.45
C LEU A 81 -11.73 21.00 10.38
N PHE A 82 -11.36 21.37 9.15
CA PHE A 82 -12.24 21.15 8.00
C PHE A 82 -12.26 19.65 7.69
N ARG A 83 -13.45 19.04 7.76
CA ARG A 83 -13.66 17.63 7.50
C ARG A 83 -14.76 17.46 6.47
N MET A 84 -14.55 16.55 5.54
CA MET A 84 -15.54 16.22 4.52
C MET A 84 -15.32 14.78 4.11
N TRP A 85 -16.32 13.92 4.29
CA TRP A 85 -16.24 12.54 3.81
C TRP A 85 -17.52 12.14 3.10
N GLU A 86 -17.36 11.51 1.94
CA GLU A 86 -18.39 10.79 1.21
C GLU A 86 -17.91 9.37 0.97
N ILE A 87 -18.56 8.45 1.67
CA ILE A 87 -18.15 7.05 1.74
C ILE A 87 -19.28 6.19 1.20
N LYS A 88 -19.00 5.47 0.12
CA LYS A 88 -19.90 4.45 -0.41
C LYS A 88 -19.40 3.08 -0.03
N VAL A 89 -20.22 2.37 0.75
CA VAL A 89 -20.02 0.94 1.04
C VAL A 89 -20.85 0.14 0.05
N THR A 90 -20.23 -0.79 -0.67
CA THR A 90 -20.91 -1.70 -1.61
C THR A 90 -20.54 -3.14 -1.29
N GLN A 91 -21.52 -4.04 -1.28
CA GLN A 91 -21.25 -5.48 -1.21
C GLN A 91 -20.99 -5.97 -2.63
N ILE A 92 -19.86 -6.63 -2.85
CA ILE A 92 -19.48 -7.19 -4.13
C ILE A 92 -19.68 -8.70 -4.12
N GLU A 93 -20.35 -9.17 -5.18
CA GLU A 93 -20.57 -10.58 -5.43
C GLU A 93 -19.26 -11.34 -5.61
N PHE A 94 -19.28 -12.64 -5.35
CA PHE A 94 -18.09 -13.48 -5.36
C PHE A 94 -17.30 -13.43 -6.70
N ASN A 95 -17.99 -13.32 -7.83
CA ASN A 95 -17.39 -13.27 -9.17
C ASN A 95 -16.63 -11.96 -9.48
N GLN A 96 -16.89 -10.90 -8.72
CA GLN A 96 -16.29 -9.56 -8.90
C GLN A 96 -15.37 -9.19 -7.73
N ARG A 97 -15.14 -10.12 -6.80
CA ARG A 97 -14.30 -9.95 -5.62
C ARG A 97 -12.83 -9.82 -6.03
N ALA A 98 -12.10 -8.95 -5.32
CA ALA A 98 -10.64 -8.90 -5.42
C ALA A 98 -10.02 -10.23 -4.94
N PRO A 99 -8.83 -10.61 -5.41
CA PRO A 99 -8.14 -11.77 -4.86
C PRO A 99 -7.96 -11.66 -3.34
N ALA A 100 -7.97 -12.79 -2.64
CA ALA A 100 -7.82 -12.80 -1.19
C ALA A 100 -6.51 -12.13 -0.76
N GLY A 101 -6.59 -11.26 0.26
CA GLY A 101 -5.44 -10.50 0.76
C GLY A 101 -5.17 -9.17 0.03
N CYS A 102 -5.87 -8.87 -1.06
CA CYS A 102 -5.78 -7.59 -1.75
C CYS A 102 -6.65 -6.54 -1.04
N ARG A 103 -6.03 -5.49 -0.50
CA ARG A 103 -6.74 -4.38 0.14
C ARG A 103 -7.08 -3.28 -0.85
N GLN A 104 -6.29 -3.13 -1.91
CA GLN A 104 -6.64 -2.32 -3.07
C GLN A 104 -6.59 -3.22 -4.30
N TYR A 105 -7.56 -3.09 -5.19
CA TYR A 105 -7.63 -3.88 -6.42
C TYR A 105 -7.94 -2.98 -7.61
N TYR A 106 -7.05 -3.00 -8.59
CA TYR A 106 -7.12 -2.19 -9.81
C TYR A 106 -7.35 -3.09 -11.02
N GLN A 107 -8.18 -2.62 -11.94
CA GLN A 107 -8.55 -3.31 -13.18
C GLN A 107 -8.12 -2.44 -14.36
N GLY A 108 -7.86 -3.07 -15.51
CA GLY A 108 -7.37 -2.39 -16.70
C GLY A 108 -5.86 -2.50 -16.85
N SER A 109 -5.41 -2.36 -18.10
CA SER A 109 -4.01 -2.54 -18.49
C SER A 109 -3.11 -1.40 -18.06
N ASN A 110 -3.63 -0.26 -17.63
CA ASN A 110 -2.84 0.82 -17.04
C ASN A 110 -3.66 1.58 -16.00
N GLY A 111 -2.96 2.29 -15.12
CA GLY A 111 -3.60 3.09 -14.08
C GLY A 111 -2.60 3.74 -13.14
N ILE A 112 -3.13 4.37 -12.10
CA ILE A 112 -2.36 4.99 -11.03
C ILE A 112 -2.69 4.28 -9.72
N ILE A 113 -1.67 3.87 -8.99
CA ILE A 113 -1.77 3.26 -7.66
C ILE A 113 -1.06 4.16 -6.65
N GLN A 114 -1.64 4.27 -5.46
CA GLN A 114 -1.13 5.14 -4.42
C GLN A 114 -1.25 4.49 -3.04
N THR A 115 -0.40 4.92 -2.13
CA THR A 115 -0.57 4.61 -0.71
C THR A 115 -1.71 5.43 -0.11
N MET A 116 -2.31 4.91 0.96
CA MET A 116 -3.28 5.67 1.74
C MET A 116 -2.65 6.98 2.24
N ASN A 117 -3.44 8.06 2.24
CA ASN A 117 -3.03 9.41 2.59
C ASN A 117 -1.88 10.03 1.75
N PHE A 118 -1.65 9.53 0.52
CA PHE A 118 -0.75 10.20 -0.43
C PHE A 118 -1.39 11.49 -0.97
N ALA A 119 -0.83 12.65 -0.64
CA ALA A 119 -1.28 13.99 -1.06
C ALA A 119 -0.18 15.03 -0.82
N ASP A 120 -0.26 16.24 -1.41
CA ASP A 120 0.78 17.29 -1.26
C ASP A 120 1.18 17.63 0.19
N ASN A 121 0.23 17.59 1.13
CA ASN A 121 0.45 17.77 2.57
C ASN A 121 0.26 16.47 3.38
N GLY A 122 0.14 15.36 2.65
CA GLY A 122 -0.05 14.02 3.15
C GLY A 122 1.23 13.44 3.73
N ARG A 123 1.08 12.24 4.26
CA ARG A 123 2.18 11.39 4.71
C ARG A 123 1.67 9.97 4.81
N HIS A 124 2.55 9.00 4.63
CA HIS A 124 2.18 7.61 4.79
C HIS A 124 1.70 7.36 6.23
N LEU A 125 0.73 6.45 6.34
CA LEU A 125 0.11 6.10 7.62
C LEU A 125 0.98 5.04 8.30
N ALA A 126 1.18 5.16 9.61
CA ALA A 126 1.81 4.11 10.39
C ALA A 126 0.90 2.86 10.50
N ASP A 127 1.52 1.74 10.90
CA ASP A 127 0.85 0.45 11.14
C ASP A 127 0.07 -0.07 9.93
N GLN A 128 0.62 0.04 8.72
CA GLN A 128 -0.01 -0.44 7.50
C GLN A 128 0.68 -1.70 7.00
N ASP A 129 -0.07 -2.79 6.85
CA ASP A 129 0.37 -3.98 6.12
C ASP A 129 -0.75 -4.38 5.17
N TYR A 130 -0.58 -4.08 3.89
CA TYR A 130 -1.60 -4.38 2.90
C TYR A 130 -1.04 -4.58 1.50
N THR A 131 -1.76 -5.33 0.67
CA THR A 131 -1.37 -5.58 -0.71
C THR A 131 -2.25 -4.79 -1.68
N ILE A 132 -1.61 -4.11 -2.61
CA ILE A 132 -2.22 -3.53 -3.81
C ILE A 132 -2.12 -4.58 -4.91
N CYS A 133 -3.22 -4.90 -5.55
CA CYS A 133 -3.29 -5.90 -6.61
C CYS A 133 -3.78 -5.30 -7.91
N MET A 134 -3.22 -5.77 -9.01
CA MET A 134 -3.65 -5.42 -10.36
C MET A 134 -4.13 -6.67 -11.06
N ARG A 135 -5.31 -6.61 -11.69
CA ARG A 135 -5.82 -7.71 -12.50
C ARG A 135 -4.96 -7.84 -13.75
N GLN A 136 -4.38 -9.01 -13.99
CA GLN A 136 -3.76 -9.32 -15.27
C GLN A 136 -4.84 -9.34 -16.37
N GLU A 137 -4.75 -8.42 -17.33
CA GLU A 137 -5.67 -8.36 -18.46
C GLU A 137 -5.29 -9.41 -19.52
N GLU A 138 -6.27 -9.81 -20.33
CA GLU A 138 -6.05 -10.81 -21.38
C GLU A 138 -4.95 -10.37 -22.36
N GLY A 139 -4.01 -11.27 -22.63
CA GLY A 139 -2.88 -11.01 -23.53
C GLY A 139 -1.72 -10.23 -22.90
N MET A 140 -1.79 -9.88 -21.62
CA MET A 140 -0.70 -9.23 -20.88
C MET A 140 0.10 -10.25 -20.07
N CYS A 141 1.43 -10.17 -20.13
CA CYS A 141 2.34 -11.09 -19.42
C CYS A 141 3.28 -10.42 -18.42
N SER A 142 3.49 -9.11 -18.54
CA SER A 142 4.39 -8.36 -17.65
C SER A 142 3.74 -7.04 -17.24
N ILE A 143 4.31 -6.39 -16.24
CA ILE A 143 3.87 -5.08 -15.75
C ILE A 143 5.08 -4.17 -15.51
N ALA A 144 4.96 -2.92 -15.92
CA ALA A 144 5.93 -1.87 -15.70
C ALA A 144 5.39 -0.85 -14.70
N TYR A 145 6.24 -0.34 -13.83
CA TYR A 145 5.93 0.71 -12.87
C TYR A 145 6.86 1.91 -13.03
N GLU A 146 6.27 3.10 -12.97
CA GLU A 146 6.99 4.38 -13.02
C GLU A 146 6.44 5.32 -11.94
N PRO A 147 7.27 6.15 -11.29
CA PRO A 147 6.77 7.14 -10.34
C PRO A 147 5.89 8.18 -11.06
N CYS A 148 4.83 8.64 -10.40
CA CYS A 148 3.91 9.61 -11.00
C CYS A 148 4.58 10.95 -11.37
N ASP A 149 5.58 11.34 -10.59
CA ASP A 149 6.53 12.45 -10.78
C ASP A 149 7.79 12.23 -9.90
N GLU A 150 8.77 13.13 -9.97
CA GLU A 150 10.04 13.03 -9.23
C GLU A 150 9.90 13.02 -7.70
N ASN A 151 8.80 13.54 -7.15
CA ASN A 151 8.54 13.63 -5.72
C ASN A 151 7.53 12.60 -5.22
N SER A 152 7.08 11.70 -6.10
CA SER A 152 6.00 10.76 -5.83
C SER A 152 6.41 9.50 -5.08
N PHE A 153 7.66 9.40 -4.63
CA PHE A 153 8.15 8.26 -3.87
C PHE A 153 9.02 8.72 -2.71
N LYS A 154 8.48 8.63 -1.49
CA LYS A 154 9.20 8.93 -0.25
C LYS A 154 8.67 8.04 0.88
N ILE A 155 9.37 6.94 1.16
CA ILE A 155 8.99 5.94 2.16
C ILE A 155 10.17 5.70 3.07
N GLY A 156 10.26 6.45 4.17
CA GLY A 156 11.21 6.25 5.27
C GLY A 156 12.68 6.26 4.86
N PRO A 157 13.61 6.70 5.72
CA PRO A 157 15.02 6.42 5.47
C PRO A 157 15.29 4.91 5.65
N PRO A 158 16.23 4.32 4.90
CA PRO A 158 16.76 3.01 5.23
C PRO A 158 17.31 3.00 6.66
N VAL A 159 17.10 1.91 7.40
CA VAL A 159 17.69 1.76 8.72
C VAL A 159 19.19 1.63 8.52
N LEU A 160 19.94 2.66 8.91
CA LEU A 160 21.38 2.55 9.04
C LEU A 160 21.65 1.58 10.19
N SER A 161 22.00 0.32 9.88
CA SER A 161 22.58 -0.58 10.85
C SER A 161 23.87 0.06 11.35
N ASP A 162 23.92 0.40 12.65
CA ASP A 162 25.16 0.80 13.33
C ASP A 162 26.23 -0.27 13.03
N PRO A 163 27.42 0.08 12.50
CA PRO A 163 28.46 -0.92 12.23
C PRO A 163 29.02 -1.42 13.56
N GLY A 164 28.30 -2.38 14.16
CA GLY A 164 28.83 -3.23 15.20
C GLY A 164 30.05 -3.95 14.65
N SER A 165 31.20 -3.73 15.26
CA SER A 165 32.47 -4.37 14.91
C SER A 165 32.29 -5.89 14.80
N GLY A 166 32.31 -6.41 13.57
CA GLY A 166 32.23 -7.83 13.26
C GLY A 166 32.46 -8.05 11.78
N ASP A 167 33.56 -8.73 11.46
CA ASP A 167 34.03 -9.06 10.12
C ASP A 167 32.96 -9.88 9.37
N GLY A 168 32.27 -9.26 8.41
CA GLY A 168 31.18 -9.87 7.66
C GLY A 168 30.94 -9.12 6.36
N VAL A 169 30.92 -9.85 5.25
CA VAL A 169 30.77 -9.36 3.88
C VAL A 169 29.54 -8.47 3.77
N ALA A 170 29.72 -7.24 3.26
CA ALA A 170 28.66 -6.28 3.01
C ALA A 170 27.68 -6.82 1.94
N GLY A 171 26.66 -7.54 2.38
CA GLY A 171 25.41 -7.68 1.65
C GLY A 171 24.60 -6.39 1.86
N ASP A 172 24.10 -5.81 0.76
CA ASP A 172 23.19 -4.67 0.74
C ASP A 172 21.81 -5.08 1.29
N SER A 173 21.74 -5.54 2.54
CA SER A 173 20.47 -5.75 3.24
C SER A 173 19.97 -4.38 3.69
N ARG A 174 19.32 -3.65 2.78
CA ARG A 174 18.56 -2.43 3.11
C ARG A 174 17.38 -2.84 3.98
N GLU A 175 17.64 -2.97 5.28
CA GLU A 175 16.57 -3.19 6.24
C GLU A 175 15.85 -1.87 6.41
N CYS A 176 14.61 -1.81 5.92
CA CYS A 176 13.74 -0.65 6.04
C CYS A 176 12.55 -1.04 6.93
N ASP A 177 12.27 -0.20 7.93
CA ASP A 177 11.08 -0.34 8.79
C ASP A 177 9.82 -0.13 7.94
N ASP A 178 9.85 0.92 7.12
CA ASP A 178 8.83 1.25 6.12
C ASP A 178 9.33 0.89 4.72
N LYS A 179 8.53 0.11 3.98
CA LYS A 179 8.91 -0.37 2.65
C LYS A 179 7.71 -0.76 1.81
N ILE A 180 7.95 -0.85 0.51
CA ILE A 180 7.15 -1.68 -0.38
C ILE A 180 7.97 -2.87 -0.85
N VAL A 181 7.26 -3.95 -1.18
CA VAL A 181 7.84 -5.16 -1.74
C VAL A 181 7.11 -5.49 -3.04
N MET A 182 7.88 -5.65 -4.11
CA MET A 182 7.38 -6.05 -5.42
C MET A 182 7.98 -7.40 -5.82
N PRO A 183 7.17 -8.37 -6.27
CA PRO A 183 7.69 -9.61 -6.82
C PRO A 183 8.53 -9.35 -8.09
N CYS A 184 9.72 -9.94 -8.17
CA CYS A 184 10.59 -9.92 -9.35
C CYS A 184 10.93 -11.34 -9.83
N ASP A 185 11.21 -11.45 -11.12
CA ASP A 185 11.83 -12.63 -11.69
C ASP A 185 13.34 -12.48 -11.54
N SER A 186 13.97 -13.31 -10.72
CA SER A 186 15.43 -13.43 -10.76
C SER A 186 15.81 -14.34 -11.93
N GLU A 187 16.24 -13.76 -13.05
CA GLU A 187 17.16 -14.47 -13.95
C GLU A 187 18.59 -14.32 -13.43
N GLU A 188 18.92 -14.95 -12.29
CA GLU A 188 20.31 -15.20 -11.96
C GLU A 188 20.51 -16.62 -11.43
N LEU A 189 20.61 -17.53 -12.40
CA LEU A 189 21.48 -18.68 -12.29
C LEU A 189 22.85 -18.20 -11.78
N ILE A 190 23.25 -18.72 -10.60
CA ILE A 190 24.59 -18.68 -9.97
C ILE A 190 24.83 -17.51 -8.98
N MET A 191 24.41 -17.67 -7.72
CA MET A 191 25.13 -17.16 -6.54
C MET A 191 24.90 -18.15 -5.36
N PRO A 192 25.93 -18.49 -4.57
CA PRO A 192 25.88 -19.63 -3.65
C PRO A 192 25.22 -19.28 -2.31
N GLU A 193 24.23 -20.10 -1.95
CA GLU A 193 23.80 -20.45 -0.58
C GLU A 193 23.74 -19.34 0.48
N ALA A 194 22.62 -18.60 0.57
CA ALA A 194 22.02 -18.17 1.85
C ALA A 194 20.61 -17.55 1.74
N SER A 195 19.69 -18.11 0.95
CA SER A 195 18.26 -17.80 1.12
C SER A 195 17.43 -18.85 0.40
N GLY A 196 16.33 -19.25 1.05
CA GLY A 196 15.45 -20.34 0.62
C GLY A 196 14.84 -20.16 -0.78
N PRO A 197 14.00 -21.10 -1.22
CA PRO A 197 13.62 -21.24 -2.62
C PRO A 197 12.93 -19.98 -3.18
N GLY A 198 13.61 -19.30 -4.09
CA GLY A 198 13.08 -18.88 -5.40
C GLY A 198 11.94 -17.87 -5.44
N VAL A 199 11.99 -16.79 -4.66
CA VAL A 199 11.21 -15.57 -4.92
C VAL A 199 12.15 -14.39 -4.77
N CYS A 200 12.37 -13.65 -5.86
CA CYS A 200 13.04 -12.37 -5.81
C CYS A 200 11.99 -11.36 -5.33
N ASP A 201 12.29 -10.69 -4.21
CA ASP A 201 11.46 -9.63 -3.64
C ASP A 201 12.24 -8.32 -3.75
N LEU A 202 11.83 -7.40 -4.64
CA LEU A 202 12.41 -6.06 -4.70
C LEU A 202 11.84 -5.22 -3.57
N LEU A 203 12.70 -4.89 -2.61
CA LEU A 203 12.39 -4.00 -1.49
C LEU A 203 12.74 -2.56 -1.88
N HIS A 204 11.77 -1.65 -1.76
CA HIS A 204 11.98 -0.21 -2.00
C HIS A 204 11.56 0.65 -0.79
N CYS A 205 12.44 1.58 -0.43
CA CYS A 205 12.32 2.58 0.62
C CYS A 205 13.27 3.75 0.28
N GLY A 206 13.20 4.86 1.02
CA GLY A 206 13.96 6.07 0.75
C GLY A 206 13.20 7.09 -0.10
N SER A 207 13.95 8.03 -0.66
CA SER A 207 13.43 9.21 -1.37
C SER A 207 13.33 9.03 -2.89
N SER A 208 13.57 7.82 -3.41
CA SER A 208 13.57 7.55 -4.86
C SER A 208 13.16 6.10 -5.11
N PHE A 209 12.34 5.89 -6.14
CA PHE A 209 11.86 4.56 -6.52
C PHE A 209 12.96 3.74 -7.22
N CYS A 210 13.68 4.37 -8.15
CA CYS A 210 14.82 3.77 -8.85
C CYS A 210 16.16 4.28 -8.31
N ASN A 211 17.24 3.59 -8.69
CA ASN A 211 18.59 4.02 -8.34
C ASN A 211 18.94 5.36 -9.02
N GLN A 212 19.78 6.17 -8.37
CA GLN A 212 20.23 7.45 -8.91
C GLN A 212 20.94 7.25 -10.25
N GLY A 213 20.41 7.85 -11.32
CA GLY A 213 20.99 7.81 -12.67
C GLY A 213 20.25 6.92 -13.68
N GLU A 214 19.24 6.17 -13.24
CA GLU A 214 18.39 5.36 -14.12
C GLU A 214 17.24 6.21 -14.67
N MET A 215 17.35 6.62 -15.94
CA MET A 215 16.37 7.45 -16.63
C MET A 215 15.99 6.81 -17.98
N PRO A 216 14.69 6.51 -18.24
CA PRO A 216 13.55 6.71 -17.34
C PRO A 216 13.57 5.75 -16.15
N CYS A 217 13.09 6.21 -14.99
CA CYS A 217 12.88 5.36 -13.82
C CYS A 217 11.67 4.44 -14.07
N ARG A 218 11.94 3.22 -14.52
CA ARG A 218 10.93 2.24 -14.92
C ARG A 218 11.37 0.84 -14.50
N ILE A 219 10.53 0.17 -13.70
CA ILE A 219 10.79 -1.19 -13.21
C ILE A 219 9.78 -2.13 -13.83
N GLU A 220 10.26 -3.19 -14.49
CA GLU A 220 9.43 -4.21 -15.13
C GLU A 220 9.49 -5.52 -14.35
N SER A 221 8.37 -6.24 -14.28
CA SER A 221 8.27 -7.57 -13.69
C SER A 221 7.32 -8.44 -14.50
N SER A 222 7.66 -9.72 -14.69
CA SER A 222 6.77 -10.71 -15.31
C SER A 222 6.19 -11.69 -14.28
N VAL A 223 6.43 -11.44 -12.98
CA VAL A 223 5.88 -12.27 -11.91
C VAL A 223 4.40 -12.05 -11.77
N THR A 224 3.65 -13.16 -11.79
CA THR A 224 2.21 -13.16 -11.55
C THR A 224 1.90 -13.84 -10.21
N PRO A 225 0.88 -13.38 -9.46
CA PRO A 225 -0.01 -12.25 -9.78
C PRO A 225 0.66 -10.89 -9.61
N PHE A 226 0.27 -9.89 -10.41
CA PHE A 226 0.78 -8.52 -10.28
C PHE A 226 0.29 -7.89 -8.98
N ASN A 227 1.22 -7.67 -8.05
CA ASN A 227 0.91 -7.09 -6.75
C ASN A 227 2.10 -6.30 -6.18
N ILE A 228 1.81 -5.36 -5.28
CA ILE A 228 2.78 -4.63 -4.47
C ILE A 228 2.30 -4.71 -3.02
N ARG A 229 3.17 -5.20 -2.12
CA ARG A 229 2.90 -5.18 -0.69
C ARG A 229 3.44 -3.89 -0.08
N VAL A 230 2.60 -3.20 0.68
CA VAL A 230 2.94 -2.02 1.48
C VAL A 230 3.12 -2.46 2.93
N GLN A 231 4.27 -2.15 3.52
CA GLN A 231 4.59 -2.47 4.92
C GLN A 231 5.17 -1.25 5.60
N PHE A 232 4.35 -0.54 6.39
CA PHE A 232 4.75 0.58 7.21
C PHE A 232 4.68 0.19 8.68
N GLY A 233 5.79 0.40 9.38
CA GLY A 233 5.98 0.11 10.78
C GLY A 233 5.14 1.02 11.70
N PRO A 234 5.32 0.89 13.02
CA PRO A 234 4.45 1.51 14.02
C PRO A 234 4.64 3.03 14.19
N GLY A 235 5.48 3.67 13.38
CA GLY A 235 5.73 5.10 13.52
C GLY A 235 6.49 5.49 14.78
N ALA A 236 7.18 4.53 15.42
CA ALA A 236 7.87 4.74 16.70
C ALA A 236 9.14 5.62 16.59
N ARG A 237 9.65 5.83 15.37
CA ARG A 237 10.80 6.70 15.10
C ARG A 237 10.30 8.06 14.63
N GLU A 238 10.84 9.13 15.22
CA GLU A 238 10.60 10.48 14.71
C GLU A 238 11.34 10.64 13.39
N GLU A 239 10.60 10.58 12.29
CA GLU A 239 11.15 10.75 10.96
C GLU A 239 10.89 12.16 10.42
N SER A 240 11.69 12.53 9.42
CA SER A 240 11.51 13.79 8.71
C SER A 240 10.13 13.79 8.03
N PRO A 241 9.26 14.77 8.31
CA PRO A 241 7.92 14.80 7.73
C PRO A 241 7.92 14.93 6.20
N GLU A 242 9.03 15.44 5.63
CA GLU A 242 9.19 15.70 4.20
C GLU A 242 9.60 14.45 3.42
N ASP A 243 10.04 13.40 4.12
CA ASP A 243 10.56 12.14 3.57
C ASP A 243 9.58 10.97 3.71
N ASN A 244 8.36 11.25 4.19
CA ASN A 244 7.33 10.25 4.49
C ASN A 244 6.03 10.50 3.76
N LEU A 245 6.10 10.89 2.49
CA LEU A 245 4.92 11.15 1.68
C LEU A 245 4.11 9.87 1.38
N GLY A 246 4.81 8.74 1.22
CA GLY A 246 4.29 7.51 0.67
C GLY A 246 4.69 7.32 -0.80
N MET A 247 3.81 6.70 -1.58
CA MET A 247 4.08 6.35 -2.98
C MET A 247 2.89 6.66 -3.88
N CYS A 248 3.19 7.15 -5.09
CA CYS A 248 2.35 7.14 -6.27
C CYS A 248 3.12 6.54 -7.45
N LEU A 249 2.59 5.46 -8.02
CA LEU A 249 3.13 4.84 -9.23
C LEU A 249 2.07 4.81 -10.33
N ARG A 250 2.51 4.99 -11.57
CA ARG A 250 1.80 4.61 -12.78
C ARG A 250 2.18 3.16 -13.09
N TYR A 251 1.19 2.34 -13.39
CA TYR A 251 1.44 0.99 -13.91
C TYR A 251 0.96 0.87 -15.35
N GLU A 252 1.65 0.05 -16.12
CA GLU A 252 1.28 -0.34 -17.47
C GLU A 252 1.59 -1.83 -17.67
N GLN A 253 0.61 -2.61 -18.09
CA GLN A 253 0.76 -4.01 -18.45
C GLN A 253 1.27 -4.14 -19.88
N LEU A 254 2.23 -5.05 -20.06
CA LEU A 254 2.89 -5.29 -21.33
C LEU A 254 2.36 -6.60 -21.95
N PRO A 255 2.14 -6.61 -23.28
CA PRO A 255 1.65 -7.79 -23.97
C PRO A 255 2.65 -8.94 -23.88
N CYS A 256 2.14 -10.16 -23.93
CA CYS A 256 2.96 -11.35 -24.09
C CYS A 256 3.75 -11.27 -25.42
N TYR A 257 5.02 -11.69 -25.40
CA TYR A 257 5.78 -11.85 -26.64
C TYR A 257 5.17 -12.96 -27.50
N GLU A 258 5.03 -12.70 -28.81
CA GLU A 258 4.61 -13.69 -29.82
C GLU A 258 5.76 -14.64 -30.22
#